data_AF-A0A7Z9GYB2-F1
#
_entry.id   AF-A0A7Z9GYB2-F1
#
_cell.length_a   1.000
_cell.length_b   1.000
_cell.length_c   1.000
_cell.angle_alpha   90.00
_cell.angle_beta   90.00
_cell.angle_gamma   90.00
#
_symmetry.space_group_name_H-M   'P 1'
#
loop_
_entity.id
_entity.type
_entity.pdbx_description
1 polymer ?
#
loop_
_entity_poly.entity_id
_entity_poly.type
_entity_poly.pdbx_seq_one_letter_code
_entity_poly.pdbx_strand_id
1 'polypeptide(L)'
;VQVVLKNEDLMPHNLVITRPGALQMVAEEGTLLGPKPGFEEKPYVPKLPEVLFATGMVQSRQQARLTFMAPRETGEYPFVCTFPRHWMRMYGVMVVVKDLDAWQKNPVIPKDPLGNNRAFVKSWKMEDFKEELAAGLRARSPQIGEKIFKAASCAQCHKVRGQGGAVGPELTDALKRWKGDRLALLREVLDPSHRIDPKYAVQMIVTEDGRVFTGIVKAQDKQTISLLVNPESPKATVIKRTEIDEMVKTSKSMMPKALLDRFTKDEIFELMAFLVSLSPPP
;
A
#
# COMPACT_ATOMS: atom_id res chain seq x y z
N VAL A 1 -22.71 -12.45 -8.36
CA VAL A 1 -21.49 -11.61 -8.48
C VAL A 1 -20.27 -12.48 -8.22
N GLN A 2 -19.20 -12.25 -8.96
CA GLN A 2 -17.93 -12.93 -8.75
C GLN A 2 -16.80 -11.92 -8.74
N VAL A 3 -16.01 -11.94 -7.67
CA VAL A 3 -14.83 -11.09 -7.49
C VAL A 3 -13.60 -11.98 -7.48
N VAL A 4 -12.57 -11.61 -8.22
CA VAL A 4 -11.26 -12.26 -8.18
C VAL A 4 -10.25 -11.28 -7.61
N LEU A 5 -9.79 -11.54 -6.39
CA LEU A 5 -8.69 -10.81 -5.79
C LEU A 5 -7.39 -11.47 -6.21
N LYS A 6 -6.61 -10.80 -7.06
CA LYS A 6 -5.24 -11.20 -7.40
C LYS A 6 -4.29 -10.38 -6.55
N ASN A 7 -3.48 -11.04 -5.72
CA ASN A 7 -2.49 -10.36 -4.91
C ASN A 7 -1.15 -10.31 -5.66
N GLU A 8 -0.88 -9.19 -6.33
CA GLU A 8 0.41 -8.94 -7.00
C GLU A 8 1.45 -8.30 -6.08
N ASP A 9 1.03 -7.94 -4.86
CA ASP A 9 1.86 -7.32 -3.83
C ASP A 9 2.60 -8.38 -3.01
N LEU A 10 3.54 -7.91 -2.19
CA LEU A 10 4.37 -8.75 -1.33
C LEU A 10 3.70 -9.14 -0.01
N MET A 11 2.76 -8.33 0.46
CA MET A 11 2.08 -8.55 1.72
C MET A 11 0.79 -9.33 1.49
N PRO A 12 0.35 -10.15 2.45
CA PRO A 12 -0.93 -10.84 2.34
C PRO A 12 -2.09 -9.84 2.40
N HIS A 13 -3.14 -10.13 1.63
CA HIS A 13 -4.32 -9.28 1.51
C HIS A 13 -5.59 -10.12 1.52
N ASN A 14 -6.68 -9.59 2.05
CA ASN A 14 -8.01 -10.15 1.88
C ASN A 14 -8.96 -9.06 1.36
N LEU A 15 -10.17 -9.48 1.00
CA LEU A 15 -11.25 -8.57 0.66
C LEU A 15 -12.47 -8.95 1.49
N VAL A 16 -12.91 -8.01 2.32
CA VAL A 16 -14.08 -8.15 3.20
C VAL A 16 -15.11 -7.11 2.78
N ILE A 17 -16.28 -7.55 2.30
CA ILE A 17 -17.43 -6.70 1.98
C ILE A 17 -18.26 -6.53 3.23
N THR A 18 -18.59 -5.28 3.56
CA THR A 18 -19.26 -4.89 4.79
C THR A 18 -20.63 -4.26 4.52
N ARG A 19 -21.47 -4.20 5.56
CA ARG A 19 -22.66 -3.35 5.55
C ARG A 19 -22.27 -1.86 5.42
N PRO A 20 -23.15 -1.02 4.82
CA PRO A 20 -22.92 0.42 4.78
C PRO A 20 -22.62 0.99 6.18
N GLY A 21 -21.59 1.83 6.28
CA GLY A 21 -21.16 2.47 7.54
C GLY A 21 -20.32 1.59 8.49
N ALA A 22 -20.09 0.31 8.19
CA ALA A 22 -19.39 -0.61 9.10
C ALA A 22 -17.89 -0.79 8.83
N LEU A 23 -17.34 -0.16 7.78
CA LEU A 23 -15.99 -0.42 7.30
C LEU A 23 -14.92 -0.27 8.40
N GLN A 24 -14.93 0.85 9.12
CA GLN A 24 -13.90 1.13 10.12
C GLN A 24 -13.96 0.12 11.29
N MET A 25 -15.15 -0.12 11.82
CA MET A 25 -15.37 -1.11 12.88
C MET A 25 -14.87 -2.50 12.47
N VAL A 26 -15.26 -2.99 11.29
CA VAL A 26 -14.83 -4.30 10.79
C VAL A 26 -13.31 -4.36 10.61
N ALA A 27 -12.67 -3.28 10.16
CA ALA A 27 -11.24 -3.24 9.97
C ALA A 27 -10.44 -3.22 11.28
N GLU A 28 -10.91 -2.47 12.27
CA GLU A 28 -10.31 -2.41 13.61
C GLU A 28 -10.46 -3.75 14.33
N GLU A 29 -11.65 -4.35 14.31
CA GLU A 29 -11.90 -5.67 14.90
C GLU A 29 -11.12 -6.79 14.18
N GLY A 30 -10.96 -6.71 12.86
CA GLY A 30 -10.09 -7.63 12.12
C GLY A 30 -8.62 -7.51 12.51
N THR A 31 -8.16 -6.28 12.78
CA THR A 31 -6.80 -6.02 13.30
C THR A 31 -6.62 -6.64 14.69
N LEU A 32 -7.62 -6.48 15.58
CA LEU A 32 -7.60 -7.03 16.94
C LEU A 32 -7.69 -8.57 16.95
N LEU A 33 -8.52 -9.15 16.08
CA LEU A 33 -8.62 -10.60 15.92
C LEU A 33 -7.28 -11.22 15.54
N GLY A 34 -6.56 -10.55 14.62
CA GLY A 34 -5.28 -11.02 14.12
C GLY A 34 -5.42 -12.36 13.37
N PRO A 35 -4.42 -13.26 13.46
CA PRO A 35 -4.42 -14.52 12.71
C PRO A 35 -5.41 -15.57 13.24
N LYS A 36 -6.21 -15.27 14.27
CA LYS A 36 -7.20 -16.18 14.82
C LYS A 36 -8.36 -16.37 13.82
N PRO A 37 -8.98 -17.56 13.77
CA PRO A 37 -10.13 -17.79 12.89
C PRO A 37 -11.32 -16.93 13.31
N GLY A 38 -12.02 -16.35 12.33
CA GLY A 38 -13.22 -15.55 12.55
C GLY A 38 -14.37 -15.93 11.61
N PHE A 39 -14.87 -14.99 10.82
CA PHE A 39 -15.98 -15.24 9.88
C PHE A 39 -15.63 -16.37 8.91
N GLU A 40 -16.43 -17.45 8.91
CA GLU A 40 -16.20 -18.67 8.12
C GLU A 40 -14.77 -19.24 8.30
N GLU A 41 -14.27 -19.25 9.54
CA GLU A 41 -12.92 -19.72 9.91
C GLU A 41 -11.76 -18.95 9.26
N LYS A 42 -12.03 -17.76 8.69
CA LYS A 42 -11.01 -16.97 8.00
C LYS A 42 -10.21 -16.13 9.00
N PRO A 43 -8.86 -16.16 8.95
CA PRO A 43 -8.04 -15.31 9.79
C PRO A 43 -8.19 -13.85 9.39
N TYR A 44 -8.05 -12.95 10.36
CA TYR A 44 -8.20 -11.49 10.21
C TYR A 44 -9.59 -11.01 9.78
N VAL A 45 -10.60 -11.87 9.66
CA VAL A 45 -11.97 -11.46 9.32
C VAL A 45 -12.85 -11.61 10.55
N PRO A 46 -13.28 -10.52 11.21
CA PRO A 46 -13.99 -10.62 12.49
C PRO A 46 -15.39 -11.22 12.31
N LYS A 47 -15.87 -11.95 13.33
CA LYS A 47 -17.19 -12.59 13.34
C LYS A 47 -18.27 -11.57 13.73
N LEU A 48 -18.48 -10.60 12.86
CA LEU A 48 -19.47 -9.53 13.03
C LEU A 48 -20.63 -9.70 12.03
N PRO A 49 -21.88 -9.39 12.43
CA PRO A 49 -23.02 -9.40 11.50
C PRO A 49 -22.90 -8.38 10.36
N GLU A 50 -22.00 -7.40 10.50
CA GLU A 50 -21.67 -6.40 9.48
C GLU A 50 -20.78 -6.95 8.36
N VAL A 51 -20.11 -8.10 8.56
CA VAL A 51 -19.36 -8.79 7.50
C VAL A 51 -20.34 -9.56 6.63
N LEU A 52 -20.47 -9.14 5.37
CA LEU A 52 -21.39 -9.76 4.41
C LEU A 52 -20.71 -10.92 3.67
N PHE A 53 -19.52 -10.66 3.14
CA PHE A 53 -18.77 -11.61 2.32
C PHE A 53 -17.27 -11.39 2.52
N ALA A 54 -16.47 -12.44 2.48
CA ALA A 54 -15.02 -12.31 2.60
C ALA A 54 -14.27 -13.38 1.83
N THR A 55 -13.14 -13.01 1.22
CA THR A 55 -12.11 -13.98 0.84
C THR A 55 -11.36 -14.47 2.08
N GLY A 56 -10.67 -15.61 1.97
CA GLY A 56 -9.54 -15.90 2.87
C GLY A 56 -8.37 -14.93 2.65
N MET A 57 -7.33 -15.07 3.47
CA MET A 57 -6.09 -14.32 3.28
C MET A 57 -5.35 -14.81 2.03
N VAL A 58 -5.15 -13.94 1.07
CA VAL A 58 -4.48 -14.20 -0.21
C VAL A 58 -3.02 -13.84 -0.07
N GLN A 59 -2.13 -14.83 -0.15
CA GLN A 59 -0.68 -14.62 -0.07
C GLN A 59 -0.15 -13.93 -1.33
N SER A 60 1.08 -13.44 -1.27
CA SER A 60 1.77 -12.85 -2.43
C SER A 60 1.73 -13.79 -3.64
N ARG A 61 1.42 -13.23 -4.82
CA ARG A 61 1.28 -13.94 -6.10
C ARG A 61 0.17 -14.98 -6.17
N GLN A 62 -0.67 -15.07 -5.14
CA GLN A 62 -1.85 -15.92 -5.16
C GLN A 62 -3.09 -15.13 -5.55
N GLN A 63 -4.19 -15.85 -5.76
CA GLN A 63 -5.50 -15.26 -6.00
C GLN A 63 -6.58 -16.00 -5.23
N ALA A 64 -7.64 -15.29 -4.86
CA ALA A 64 -8.86 -15.89 -4.35
C ALA A 64 -10.06 -15.45 -5.18
N ARG A 65 -11.07 -16.31 -5.23
CA ARG A 65 -12.34 -16.06 -5.90
C ARG A 65 -13.45 -16.03 -4.84
N LEU A 66 -14.21 -14.94 -4.82
CA LEU A 66 -15.37 -14.77 -3.97
C LEU A 66 -16.62 -14.75 -4.87
N THR A 67 -17.51 -15.72 -4.67
CA THR A 67 -18.78 -15.82 -5.42
C THR A 67 -19.93 -15.67 -4.45
N PHE A 68 -20.84 -14.73 -4.73
CA PHE A 68 -21.96 -14.41 -3.84
C PHE A 68 -23.13 -13.80 -4.64
N MET A 69 -24.32 -13.82 -4.05
CA MET A 69 -25.45 -13.03 -4.55
C MET A 69 -25.31 -11.59 -4.06
N ALA A 70 -25.45 -10.61 -4.96
CA ALA A 70 -25.45 -9.21 -4.57
C ALA A 70 -26.56 -8.94 -3.53
N PRO A 71 -26.34 -8.03 -2.58
CA PRO A 71 -27.41 -7.53 -1.73
C PRO A 71 -28.64 -7.10 -2.55
N ARG A 72 -29.84 -7.35 -2.03
CA ARG A 72 -31.09 -6.94 -2.69
C ARG A 72 -31.34 -5.44 -2.59
N GLU A 73 -30.89 -4.86 -1.49
CA GLU A 73 -31.02 -3.42 -1.25
C GLU A 73 -29.95 -2.68 -2.03
N THR A 74 -30.37 -1.70 -2.83
CA THR A 74 -29.46 -0.81 -3.55
C THR A 74 -28.72 0.10 -2.60
N GLY A 75 -27.43 0.33 -2.85
CA GLY A 75 -26.62 1.19 -2.01
C GLY A 75 -25.13 1.00 -2.21
N GLU A 76 -24.36 1.71 -1.39
CA GLU A 76 -22.91 1.68 -1.36
C GLU A 76 -22.45 0.69 -0.29
N TYR A 77 -21.81 -0.41 -0.70
CA TYR A 77 -21.30 -1.46 0.17
C TYR A 77 -19.77 -1.41 0.20
N PRO A 78 -19.16 -0.93 1.29
CA PRO A 78 -17.72 -0.83 1.37
C PRO A 78 -17.06 -2.22 1.36
N PHE A 79 -15.92 -2.34 0.69
CA PHE A 79 -15.01 -3.47 0.84
C PHE A 79 -13.66 -3.00 1.36
N VAL A 80 -12.99 -3.84 2.14
CA VAL A 80 -11.76 -3.48 2.85
C VAL A 80 -10.83 -4.68 3.03
N CYS A 81 -9.52 -4.43 3.00
CA CYS A 81 -8.53 -5.38 3.49
C CYS A 81 -8.37 -5.22 5.00
N THR A 82 -8.68 -6.27 5.76
CA THR A 82 -8.64 -6.26 7.24
C THR A 82 -7.29 -6.71 7.82
N PHE A 83 -6.30 -7.00 6.97
CA PHE A 83 -4.92 -7.15 7.44
C PHE A 83 -4.47 -5.86 8.14
N PRO A 84 -3.75 -5.95 9.28
CA PRO A 84 -3.45 -4.79 10.13
C PRO A 84 -2.99 -3.55 9.36
N ARG A 85 -3.66 -2.42 9.62
CA ARG A 85 -3.46 -1.08 9.00
C ARG A 85 -3.62 -0.96 7.49
N HIS A 86 -3.77 -2.04 6.74
CA HIS A 86 -3.99 -1.97 5.28
C HIS A 86 -5.27 -1.22 4.92
N TRP A 87 -6.30 -1.37 5.75
CA TRP A 87 -7.61 -0.74 5.59
C TRP A 87 -7.59 0.80 5.48
N MET A 88 -6.52 1.47 5.91
CA MET A 88 -6.37 2.92 5.75
C MET A 88 -6.21 3.35 4.28
N ARG A 89 -5.87 2.41 3.39
CA ARG A 89 -5.65 2.67 1.95
C ARG A 89 -6.30 1.61 1.04
N MET A 90 -6.43 0.38 1.53
CA MET A 90 -6.98 -0.76 0.79
C MET A 90 -8.46 -0.93 1.06
N TYR A 91 -9.25 0.01 0.54
CA TYR A 91 -10.70 -0.05 0.58
C TYR A 91 -11.30 0.53 -0.69
N GLY A 92 -12.57 0.21 -0.91
CA GLY A 92 -13.37 0.79 -1.97
C GLY A 92 -14.85 0.53 -1.72
N VAL A 93 -15.68 0.81 -2.71
CA VAL A 93 -17.13 0.67 -2.62
C VAL A 93 -17.64 -0.17 -3.78
N MET A 94 -18.40 -1.21 -3.44
CA MET A 94 -19.27 -1.92 -4.38
C MET A 94 -20.62 -1.20 -4.39
N VAL A 95 -21.01 -0.66 -5.55
CA VAL A 95 -22.31 -0.01 -5.72
C VAL A 95 -23.32 -1.03 -6.22
N VAL A 96 -24.41 -1.22 -5.49
CA VAL A 96 -25.54 -2.06 -5.88
C VAL A 96 -26.65 -1.16 -6.41
N VAL A 97 -27.04 -1.37 -7.66
CA VAL A 97 -28.05 -0.59 -8.37
C VAL A 97 -29.16 -1.47 -8.93
N LYS A 98 -30.34 -0.90 -9.19
CA LYS A 98 -31.45 -1.63 -9.83
C LYS A 98 -31.17 -1.93 -11.30
N ASP A 99 -30.50 -1.00 -11.98
CA ASP A 99 -30.20 -1.03 -13.41
C ASP A 99 -28.73 -0.63 -13.63
N LEU A 100 -27.92 -1.60 -14.06
CA LEU A 100 -26.50 -1.41 -14.28
C LEU A 100 -26.22 -0.55 -15.51
N ASP A 101 -27.00 -0.70 -16.58
CA ASP A 101 -26.81 0.01 -17.85
C ASP A 101 -27.13 1.49 -17.69
N ALA A 102 -28.18 1.81 -16.92
CA ALA A 102 -28.50 3.19 -16.57
C ALA A 102 -27.39 3.84 -15.71
N TRP A 103 -26.84 3.12 -14.73
CA TRP A 103 -25.77 3.64 -13.88
C TRP A 103 -24.48 3.89 -14.66
N GLN A 104 -24.10 3.01 -15.59
CA GLN A 104 -22.90 3.16 -16.40
C GLN A 104 -22.94 4.40 -17.32
N LYS A 105 -24.13 4.85 -17.73
CA LYS A 105 -24.29 6.07 -18.54
C LYS A 105 -24.06 7.35 -17.73
N ASN A 106 -24.32 7.34 -16.43
CA ASN A 106 -24.16 8.50 -15.56
C ASN A 106 -23.72 8.07 -14.15
N PRO A 107 -22.46 7.60 -13.99
CA PRO A 107 -21.98 7.06 -12.73
C PRO A 107 -21.81 8.19 -11.71
N VAL A 108 -22.36 7.97 -10.52
CA VAL A 108 -22.09 8.83 -9.36
C VAL A 108 -20.91 8.24 -8.60
N ILE A 109 -19.92 9.08 -8.31
CA ILE A 109 -18.76 8.68 -7.50
C ILE A 109 -19.25 8.38 -6.07
N PRO A 110 -19.01 7.17 -5.55
CA PRO A 110 -19.42 6.82 -4.19
C PRO A 110 -18.75 7.70 -3.13
N LYS A 111 -19.42 7.86 -2.00
CA LYS A 111 -18.82 8.57 -0.85
C LYS A 111 -17.66 7.76 -0.31
N ASP A 112 -16.62 8.45 0.17
CA ASP A 112 -15.51 7.78 0.84
C ASP A 112 -16.00 7.18 2.17
N PRO A 113 -15.87 5.85 2.38
CA PRO A 113 -16.38 5.19 3.58
C PRO A 113 -15.72 5.64 4.89
N LEU A 114 -14.54 6.28 4.84
CA LEU A 114 -13.81 6.80 5.99
C LEU A 114 -13.95 8.32 6.14
N GLY A 115 -14.80 8.95 5.32
CA GLY A 115 -14.97 10.40 5.32
C GLY A 115 -13.73 11.15 4.81
N ASN A 116 -12.83 10.48 4.08
CA ASN A 116 -11.70 11.15 3.46
C ASN A 116 -12.16 11.94 2.22
N ASN A 117 -11.93 13.25 2.24
CA ASN A 117 -12.38 14.15 1.18
C ASN A 117 -11.57 14.03 -0.14
N ARG A 118 -10.47 13.27 -0.17
CA ARG A 118 -9.64 13.12 -1.38
C ARG A 118 -10.14 11.99 -2.25
N ALA A 119 -10.84 12.22 -3.35
CA ALA A 119 -11.21 11.13 -4.27
C ALA A 119 -9.99 10.53 -5.00
N PHE A 120 -10.17 9.35 -5.61
CA PHE A 120 -9.24 8.87 -6.64
C PHE A 120 -9.17 9.91 -7.78
N VAL A 121 -7.95 10.24 -8.19
CA VAL A 121 -7.68 11.19 -9.27
C VAL A 121 -7.26 10.45 -10.53
N LYS A 122 -6.13 9.74 -10.47
CA LYS A 122 -5.55 9.04 -11.62
C LYS A 122 -4.45 8.08 -11.17
N SER A 123 -4.31 6.95 -11.86
CA SER A 123 -3.09 6.14 -11.77
C SER A 123 -1.99 6.76 -12.62
N TRP A 124 -1.18 7.59 -11.97
CA TRP A 124 -0.14 8.41 -12.59
C TRP A 124 0.99 7.58 -13.20
N LYS A 125 1.46 8.00 -14.38
CA LYS A 125 2.58 7.39 -15.10
C LYS A 125 3.67 8.41 -15.40
N MET A 126 4.87 7.94 -15.74
CA MET A 126 5.99 8.83 -16.07
C MET A 126 5.69 9.76 -17.24
N GLU A 127 4.91 9.27 -18.21
CA GLU A 127 4.50 10.01 -19.41
C GLU A 127 3.65 11.23 -19.07
N ASP A 128 2.92 11.20 -17.95
CA ASP A 128 2.09 12.32 -17.51
C ASP A 128 2.92 13.54 -17.08
N PHE A 129 4.22 13.37 -16.79
CA PHE A 129 5.08 14.42 -16.25
C PHE A 129 6.30 14.73 -17.12
N LYS A 130 6.75 13.79 -17.96
CA LYS A 130 8.07 13.86 -18.62
C LYS A 130 8.34 15.17 -19.35
N GLU A 131 7.36 15.71 -20.05
CA GLU A 131 7.49 16.94 -20.85
C GLU A 131 7.31 18.22 -20.01
N GLU A 132 6.53 18.13 -18.94
CA GLU A 132 6.14 19.29 -18.13
C GLU A 132 6.95 19.43 -16.85
N LEU A 133 7.73 18.42 -16.43
CA LEU A 133 8.35 18.38 -15.09
C LEU A 133 9.20 19.62 -14.78
N ALA A 134 9.97 20.12 -15.74
CA ALA A 134 10.80 21.31 -15.53
C ALA A 134 9.95 22.59 -15.33
N ALA A 135 8.88 22.75 -16.11
CA ALA A 135 7.98 23.90 -16.01
C ALA A 135 7.06 23.77 -14.79
N GLY A 136 6.53 22.57 -14.56
CA GLY A 136 5.66 22.21 -13.46
C GLY A 136 6.32 22.34 -12.10
N LEU A 137 7.64 22.35 -11.98
CA LEU A 137 8.34 22.62 -10.72
C LEU A 137 8.62 24.11 -10.44
N ARG A 138 8.28 25.01 -11.37
CA ARG A 138 8.44 26.46 -11.15
C ARG A 138 7.38 26.97 -10.18
N ALA A 139 7.75 27.95 -9.36
CA ALA A 139 6.85 28.64 -8.42
C ALA A 139 6.09 27.71 -7.44
N ARG A 140 6.72 26.60 -7.04
CA ARG A 140 6.18 25.66 -6.04
C ARG A 140 6.58 26.01 -4.62
N SER A 141 5.82 25.52 -3.65
CA SER A 141 6.09 25.68 -2.22
C SER A 141 6.56 24.35 -1.61
N PRO A 142 7.86 24.23 -1.25
CA PRO A 142 8.36 23.07 -0.51
C PRO A 142 7.58 22.77 0.78
N GLN A 143 6.99 23.78 1.41
CA GLN A 143 6.17 23.61 2.61
C GLN A 143 4.83 22.92 2.30
N ILE A 144 4.21 23.20 1.15
CA ILE A 144 3.04 22.47 0.67
C ILE A 144 3.45 21.03 0.32
N GLY A 145 4.56 20.86 -0.38
CA GLY A 145 5.12 19.55 -0.69
C GLY A 145 5.41 18.68 0.54
N GLU A 146 5.90 19.27 1.63
CA GLU A 146 6.11 18.55 2.90
C GLU A 146 4.79 18.06 3.51
N LYS A 147 3.72 18.87 3.44
CA LYS A 147 2.39 18.43 3.91
C LYS A 147 1.89 17.26 3.08
N ILE A 148 2.12 17.27 1.77
CA ILE A 148 1.77 16.18 0.85
C ILE A 148 2.62 14.95 1.15
N PHE A 149 3.91 15.09 1.41
CA PHE A 149 4.79 14.00 1.83
C PHE A 149 4.27 13.27 3.08
N LYS A 150 3.76 14.02 4.07
CA LYS A 150 3.12 13.46 5.27
C LYS A 150 1.78 12.80 4.95
N ALA A 151 0.92 13.47 4.16
CA ALA A 151 -0.40 12.95 3.77
C ALA A 151 -0.32 11.67 2.92
N ALA A 152 0.69 11.56 2.07
CA ALA A 152 1.00 10.38 1.28
C ALA A 152 1.65 9.25 2.12
N SER A 153 1.78 9.43 3.44
CA SER A 153 2.44 8.50 4.38
C SER A 153 3.92 8.24 4.10
N CYS A 154 4.59 9.03 3.27
CA CYS A 154 6.02 8.83 2.98
C CYS A 154 6.87 8.90 4.26
N ALA A 155 6.50 9.80 5.18
CA ALA A 155 7.17 9.98 6.48
C ALA A 155 7.09 8.74 7.40
N GLN A 156 6.15 7.82 7.18
CA GLN A 156 6.04 6.58 7.95
C GLN A 156 7.20 5.61 7.64
N CYS A 157 7.77 5.68 6.45
CA CYS A 157 8.82 4.78 6.00
C CYS A 157 10.18 5.46 5.81
N HIS A 158 10.19 6.76 5.50
CA HIS A 158 11.39 7.50 5.13
C HIS A 158 11.74 8.58 6.15
N LYS A 159 13.04 8.73 6.41
CA LYS A 159 13.59 9.86 7.15
C LYS A 159 13.82 11.05 6.23
N VAL A 160 13.58 12.24 6.77
CA VAL A 160 14.03 13.53 6.23
C VAL A 160 14.60 14.32 7.40
N ARG A 161 15.85 14.76 7.26
CA ARG A 161 16.59 15.53 8.28
C ARG A 161 16.52 14.86 9.66
N GLY A 162 16.72 13.55 9.70
CA GLY A 162 16.65 12.75 10.93
C GLY A 162 15.25 12.40 11.45
N GLN A 163 14.16 12.95 10.88
CA GLN A 163 12.79 12.70 11.32
C GLN A 163 12.04 11.76 10.37
N GLY A 164 11.25 10.83 10.91
CA GLY A 164 10.44 9.87 10.14
C GLY A 164 10.86 8.41 10.32
N GLY A 165 10.31 7.53 9.49
CA GLY A 165 10.52 6.08 9.55
C GLY A 165 11.87 5.61 9.01
N ALA A 166 12.33 4.43 9.47
CA ALA A 166 13.62 3.83 9.08
C ALA A 166 13.46 2.54 8.26
N VAL A 167 12.35 2.42 7.55
CA VAL A 167 12.04 1.27 6.69
C VAL A 167 12.77 1.41 5.37
N GLY A 168 12.56 2.55 4.69
CA GLY A 168 13.18 2.93 3.43
C GLY A 168 14.42 3.82 3.60
N PRO A 169 15.04 4.26 2.50
CA PRO A 169 16.18 5.16 2.52
C PRO A 169 15.84 6.53 3.11
N GLU A 170 16.82 7.15 3.75
CA GLU A 170 16.74 8.56 4.12
C GLU A 170 16.77 9.43 2.86
N LEU A 171 15.89 10.44 2.83
CA LEU A 171 15.60 11.27 1.66
C LEU A 171 16.17 12.69 1.75
N THR A 172 16.89 13.03 2.81
CA THR A 172 17.52 14.36 3.00
C THR A 172 18.36 14.78 1.80
N ASP A 173 19.06 13.84 1.15
CA ASP A 173 19.85 14.09 -0.05
C ASP A 173 19.32 13.32 -1.28
N ALA A 174 18.00 13.16 -1.37
CA ALA A 174 17.37 12.34 -2.39
C ALA A 174 17.78 12.75 -3.81
N LEU A 175 17.79 14.04 -4.14
CA LEU A 175 18.17 14.49 -5.48
C LEU A 175 19.66 14.29 -5.78
N LYS A 176 20.54 14.48 -4.78
CA LYS A 176 21.98 14.25 -4.92
C LYS A 176 22.28 12.79 -5.26
N ARG A 177 21.55 11.83 -4.67
CA ARG A 177 21.64 10.40 -5.02
C ARG A 177 21.36 10.14 -6.50
N TRP A 178 20.55 10.99 -7.13
CA TRP A 178 20.20 10.94 -8.55
C TRP A 178 20.99 11.94 -9.39
N LYS A 179 22.09 12.49 -8.86
CA LYS A 179 22.97 13.43 -9.57
C LYS A 179 22.23 14.63 -10.18
N GLY A 180 21.15 15.08 -9.53
CA GLY A 180 20.32 16.18 -10.04
C GLY A 180 19.19 15.77 -11.00
N ASP A 181 19.05 14.49 -11.34
CA ASP A 181 18.00 14.01 -12.24
C ASP A 181 16.63 13.92 -11.53
N ARG A 182 15.80 14.94 -11.79
CA ARG A 182 14.44 15.06 -11.24
C ARG A 182 13.48 14.02 -11.80
N LEU A 183 13.68 13.59 -13.05
CA LEU A 183 12.82 12.60 -13.70
C LEU A 183 13.12 11.21 -13.14
N ALA A 184 14.39 10.90 -12.87
CA ALA A 184 14.78 9.68 -12.18
C ALA A 184 14.22 9.67 -10.75
N LEU A 185 14.31 10.78 -10.00
CA LEU A 185 13.70 10.89 -8.68
C LEU A 185 12.18 10.65 -8.72
N LEU A 186 11.46 11.25 -9.66
CA LEU A 186 10.02 11.03 -9.83
C LEU A 186 9.69 9.56 -10.15
N ARG A 187 10.52 8.90 -10.97
CA ARG A 187 10.35 7.48 -11.31
C ARG A 187 10.38 6.59 -10.08
N GLU A 188 11.27 6.84 -9.13
CA GLU A 188 11.31 6.05 -7.89
C GLU A 188 10.07 6.21 -7.02
N VAL A 189 9.40 7.36 -7.11
CA VAL A 189 8.16 7.62 -6.39
C VAL A 189 6.96 6.94 -7.07
N LEU A 190 6.89 7.00 -8.41
CA LEU A 190 5.76 6.45 -9.18
C LEU A 190 5.89 4.93 -9.46
N ASP A 191 7.12 4.44 -9.61
CA ASP A 191 7.44 3.04 -9.89
C ASP A 191 8.55 2.53 -8.94
N PRO A 192 8.24 2.34 -7.64
CA PRO A 192 9.24 1.99 -6.63
C PRO A 192 9.88 0.61 -6.84
N SER A 193 9.34 -0.23 -7.72
CA SER A 193 9.90 -1.55 -8.06
C SER A 193 10.81 -1.50 -9.29
N HIS A 194 10.89 -0.37 -10.00
CA HIS A 194 11.74 -0.21 -11.19
C HIS A 194 13.22 -0.50 -10.88
N ARG A 195 13.69 0.02 -9.73
CA ARG A 195 15.05 -0.20 -9.26
C ARG A 195 15.07 -0.26 -7.74
N ILE A 196 15.52 -1.38 -7.19
CA ILE A 196 15.57 -1.58 -5.74
C ILE A 196 17.02 -1.67 -5.30
N ASP A 197 17.44 -0.74 -4.45
CA ASP A 197 18.74 -0.80 -3.79
C ASP A 197 18.84 -2.11 -2.97
N PRO A 198 19.91 -2.91 -3.14
CA PRO A 198 20.08 -4.18 -2.46
C PRO A 198 19.84 -4.14 -0.94
N LYS A 199 20.13 -3.01 -0.27
CA LYS A 199 19.91 -2.84 1.17
C LYS A 199 18.42 -2.86 1.57
N TYR A 200 17.54 -2.49 0.65
CA TYR A 200 16.09 -2.42 0.86
C TYR A 200 15.33 -3.50 0.07
N ALA A 201 16.06 -4.39 -0.61
CA ALA A 201 15.45 -5.47 -1.35
C ALA A 201 14.75 -6.45 -0.42
N VAL A 202 13.49 -6.73 -0.73
CA VAL A 202 12.69 -7.66 0.04
C VAL A 202 13.12 -9.09 -0.27
N GLN A 203 13.28 -9.88 0.78
CA GLN A 203 13.53 -11.31 0.76
C GLN A 203 12.25 -12.05 1.11
N MET A 204 11.95 -13.08 0.33
CA MET A 204 10.95 -14.09 0.64
C MET A 204 11.68 -15.32 1.16
N ILE A 205 11.33 -15.77 2.36
CA ILE A 205 11.93 -16.91 3.04
C ILE A 205 10.83 -17.94 3.27
N VAL A 206 11.03 -19.15 2.75
CA VAL A 206 10.21 -20.32 3.04
C VAL A 206 10.96 -21.17 4.05
N THR A 207 10.30 -21.52 5.15
CA THR A 207 10.89 -22.39 6.18
C THR A 207 10.52 -23.86 5.95
N GLU A 208 11.28 -24.78 6.53
CA GLU A 208 11.05 -26.23 6.40
C GLU A 208 9.65 -26.67 6.89
N ASP A 209 9.06 -25.90 7.82
CA ASP A 209 7.69 -26.12 8.31
C ASP A 209 6.61 -25.45 7.44
N GLY A 210 6.97 -24.95 6.26
CA GLY A 210 6.07 -24.39 5.26
C GLY A 210 5.62 -22.95 5.52
N ARG A 211 6.14 -22.25 6.54
CA ARG A 211 5.83 -20.82 6.73
C ARG A 211 6.56 -19.97 5.72
N VAL A 212 5.92 -18.87 5.31
CA VAL A 212 6.50 -17.90 4.37
C VAL A 212 6.63 -16.56 5.07
N PHE A 213 7.86 -16.03 5.11
CA PHE A 213 8.18 -14.72 5.62
C PHE A 213 8.63 -13.82 4.48
N THR A 214 8.06 -12.62 4.39
CA THR A 214 8.45 -11.64 3.36
C THR A 214 8.85 -10.35 4.04
N GLY A 215 10.08 -9.88 3.84
CA GLY A 215 10.57 -8.69 4.53
C GLY A 215 11.95 -8.20 4.10
N ILE A 216 12.44 -7.12 4.72
CA ILE A 216 13.77 -6.56 4.44
C ILE A 216 14.78 -7.10 5.45
N VAL A 217 15.91 -7.64 5.00
CA VAL A 217 16.97 -8.12 5.90
C VAL A 217 17.61 -6.93 6.61
N LYS A 218 17.52 -6.91 7.94
CA LYS A 218 18.15 -5.89 8.79
C LYS A 218 19.53 -6.33 9.28
N ALA A 219 19.69 -7.61 9.56
CA ALA A 219 20.96 -8.23 9.91
C ALA A 219 20.95 -9.70 9.48
N GLN A 220 22.13 -10.27 9.22
CA GLN A 220 22.29 -11.70 9.00
C GLN A 220 23.71 -12.12 9.38
N ASP A 221 23.85 -13.33 9.91
CA ASP A 221 25.11 -13.97 10.20
C ASP A 221 25.10 -15.44 9.72
N LYS A 222 26.04 -16.26 10.19
CA LYS A 222 26.15 -17.68 9.80
C LYS A 222 25.03 -18.56 10.36
N GLN A 223 24.31 -18.11 11.39
CA GLN A 223 23.27 -18.87 12.09
C GLN A 223 21.88 -18.30 11.85
N THR A 224 21.73 -16.98 11.75
CA THR A 224 20.41 -16.33 11.75
C THR A 224 20.25 -15.26 10.67
N ILE A 225 19.00 -15.01 10.31
CA ILE A 225 18.56 -13.88 9.49
C ILE A 225 17.53 -13.10 10.29
N SER A 226 17.77 -11.79 10.44
CA SER A 226 16.86 -10.84 11.07
C SER A 226 16.10 -10.07 9.98
N LEU A 227 14.80 -10.33 9.89
CA LEU A 227 13.93 -9.89 8.82
C LEU A 227 12.87 -8.90 9.33
N LEU A 228 12.87 -7.69 8.79
CA LEU A 228 11.77 -6.75 8.97
C LEU A 228 10.60 -7.15 8.07
N VAL A 229 9.72 -8.01 8.60
CA VAL A 229 8.52 -8.51 7.92
C VAL A 229 7.36 -7.52 7.94
N ASN A 230 7.36 -6.64 8.95
CA ASN A 230 6.33 -5.63 9.09
C ASN A 230 7.00 -4.25 9.19
N PRO A 231 6.90 -3.37 8.17
CA PRO A 231 7.46 -2.02 8.23
C PRO A 231 6.89 -1.18 9.37
N GLU A 232 5.77 -1.64 9.92
CA GLU A 232 5.00 -0.99 10.95
C GLU A 232 5.36 -1.41 12.39
N SER A 233 6.17 -2.46 12.55
CA SER A 233 6.72 -2.91 13.82
C SER A 233 8.24 -2.89 13.76
N PRO A 234 8.94 -2.22 14.68
CA PRO A 234 10.40 -2.18 14.66
C PRO A 234 11.03 -3.55 15.00
N LYS A 235 10.25 -4.51 15.49
CA LYS A 235 10.74 -5.83 15.88
C LYS A 235 10.95 -6.71 14.65
N ALA A 236 12.21 -6.97 14.34
CA ALA A 236 12.56 -7.94 13.31
C ALA A 236 12.24 -9.37 13.75
N THR A 237 11.81 -10.20 12.80
CA THR A 237 11.65 -11.65 12.96
C THR A 237 12.99 -12.31 12.75
N VAL A 238 13.45 -13.08 13.72
CA VAL A 238 14.71 -13.83 13.61
C VAL A 238 14.39 -15.26 13.18
N ILE A 239 14.99 -15.69 12.07
CA ILE A 239 14.83 -17.01 11.49
C ILE A 239 16.20 -17.69 11.49
N LYS A 240 16.28 -18.92 12.00
CA LYS A 240 17.53 -19.70 11.93
C LYS A 240 17.74 -20.18 10.51
N ARG A 241 18.97 -20.11 10.00
CA ARG A 241 19.31 -20.58 8.66
C ARG A 241 19.02 -22.07 8.46
N THR A 242 19.13 -22.86 9.52
CA THR A 242 18.79 -24.29 9.50
C THR A 242 17.31 -24.57 9.35
N GLU A 243 16.44 -23.58 9.58
CA GLU A 243 14.99 -23.70 9.41
C GLU A 243 14.55 -23.18 8.03
N ILE A 244 15.48 -22.69 7.19
CA ILE A 244 15.19 -22.10 5.87
C ILE A 244 15.31 -23.18 4.81
N ASP A 245 14.21 -23.42 4.11
CA ASP A 245 14.15 -24.26 2.91
C ASP A 245 14.54 -23.44 1.67
N GLU A 246 13.92 -22.27 1.47
CA GLU A 246 14.20 -21.39 0.33
C GLU A 246 14.33 -19.92 0.76
N MET A 247 15.24 -19.18 0.12
CA MET A 247 15.37 -17.73 0.28
C MET A 247 15.56 -17.06 -1.07
N VAL A 248 14.61 -16.20 -1.44
CA VAL A 248 14.55 -15.55 -2.75
C VAL A 248 14.49 -14.04 -2.61
N LYS A 249 15.38 -13.35 -3.33
CA LYS A 249 15.30 -11.89 -3.50
C LYS A 249 14.16 -11.55 -4.46
N THR A 250 13.23 -10.72 -4.01
CA THR A 250 12.07 -10.33 -4.81
C THR A 250 12.37 -9.15 -5.74
N SER A 251 11.61 -9.03 -6.84
CA SER A 251 11.64 -7.90 -7.78
C SER A 251 10.65 -6.79 -7.43
N LYS A 252 9.94 -6.90 -6.30
CA LYS A 252 8.93 -5.95 -5.85
C LYS A 252 9.45 -5.17 -4.65
N SER A 253 9.14 -3.89 -4.60
CA SER A 253 9.50 -3.03 -3.48
C SER A 253 8.48 -3.15 -2.34
N MET A 254 8.94 -2.95 -1.11
CA MET A 254 8.05 -2.77 0.04
C MET A 254 7.35 -1.41 0.02
N MET A 255 7.89 -0.42 -0.71
CA MET A 255 7.20 0.85 -0.92
C MET A 255 5.96 0.63 -1.80
N PRO A 256 4.75 0.96 -1.31
CA PRO A 256 3.53 0.73 -2.06
C PRO A 256 3.50 1.49 -3.39
N LYS A 257 2.91 0.87 -4.41
CA LYS A 257 2.54 1.58 -5.64
C LYS A 257 1.31 2.45 -5.39
N ALA A 258 1.02 3.38 -6.29
CA ALA A 258 -0.21 4.18 -6.31
C ALA A 258 -0.41 5.10 -5.08
N LEU A 259 0.66 5.40 -4.32
CA LEU A 259 0.62 6.33 -3.19
C LEU A 259 0.10 7.72 -3.57
N LEU A 260 0.26 8.11 -4.84
CA LEU A 260 -0.08 9.42 -5.36
C LEU A 260 -1.41 9.46 -6.13
N ASP A 261 -2.15 8.34 -6.23
CA ASP A 261 -3.34 8.25 -7.08
C ASP A 261 -4.51 9.13 -6.60
N ARG A 262 -4.46 9.60 -5.35
CA ARG A 262 -5.45 10.52 -4.74
C ARG A 262 -4.94 11.96 -4.61
N PHE A 263 -3.86 12.27 -5.32
CA PHE A 263 -3.27 13.61 -5.38
C PHE A 263 -3.36 14.14 -6.82
N THR A 264 -3.59 15.44 -6.94
CA THR A 264 -3.63 16.11 -8.25
C THR A 264 -2.23 16.23 -8.84
N LYS A 265 -2.15 16.50 -10.15
CA LYS A 265 -0.86 16.72 -10.84
C LYS A 265 -0.05 17.84 -10.17
N ASP A 266 -0.70 18.93 -9.80
CA ASP A 266 -0.08 20.06 -9.11
C ASP A 266 0.44 19.66 -7.73
N GLU A 267 -0.32 18.89 -6.95
CA GLU A 267 0.13 18.38 -5.66
C GLU A 267 1.37 17.48 -5.80
N ILE A 268 1.44 16.68 -6.86
CA ILE A 268 2.63 15.86 -7.15
C ILE A 268 3.83 16.76 -7.49
N PHE A 269 3.62 17.87 -8.21
CA PHE A 269 4.68 18.86 -8.42
C PHE A 269 5.11 19.55 -7.11
N GLU A 270 4.18 19.87 -6.21
CA GLU A 270 4.52 20.39 -4.87
C GLU A 270 5.38 19.38 -4.09
N LEU A 271 4.98 18.10 -4.07
CA LEU A 271 5.77 17.02 -3.44
C LEU A 271 7.17 16.92 -4.04
N MET A 272 7.27 16.93 -5.37
CA MET A 272 8.56 16.88 -6.05
C MET A 272 9.42 18.09 -5.75
N ALA A 273 8.84 19.29 -5.65
CA ALA A 273 9.56 20.51 -5.26
C ALA A 273 10.12 20.38 -3.84
N PHE A 274 9.36 19.80 -2.90
CA PHE A 274 9.88 19.48 -1.58
C PHE A 274 11.07 18.52 -1.63
N LEU A 275 10.94 17.37 -2.30
CA LEU A 275 12.03 16.38 -2.40
C LEU A 275 13.29 16.93 -3.07
N VAL A 276 13.13 17.78 -4.09
CA VAL A 276 14.22 18.50 -4.76
C VAL A 276 14.89 19.49 -3.80
N SER A 277 14.10 20.22 -3.00
CA SER A 277 14.62 21.20 -2.04
C SER A 277 15.36 20.60 -0.85
N LEU A 278 15.23 19.29 -0.61
CA LEU A 278 15.93 18.63 0.48
C LEU A 278 17.44 18.61 0.28
N SER A 279 17.88 18.47 -0.98
CA SER A 279 19.28 18.55 -1.36
C SER A 279 19.66 20.03 -1.58
N PRO A 280 20.48 20.65 -0.71
CA PRO A 280 20.95 22.01 -0.93
C PRO A 280 21.69 22.09 -2.28
N PRO A 281 21.62 23.22 -3.00
CA PRO A 281 22.55 23.45 -4.10
C PRO A 281 23.99 23.34 -3.59
N PRO A 282 24.92 22.83 -4.42
CA PRO A 282 26.33 22.73 -4.06
C PRO A 282 26.95 24.11 -3.78
#